data_AF-A0A7L3PXS9-F1
#
_entry.id   AF-A0A7L3PXS9-F1
#
_cell.length_a   1.000
_cell.length_b   1.000
_cell.length_c   1.000
_cell.angle_alpha   90.00
_cell.angle_beta   90.00
_cell.angle_gamma   90.00
#
_symmetry.space_group_name_H-M   'P 1'
#
loop_
_entity.id
_entity.type
_entity.pdbx_description
1 polymer ?
#
loop_
_entity_poly.entity_id
_entity_poly.type
_entity_poly.pdbx_seq_one_letter_code
_entity_poly.pdbx_strand_id
1 'polypeptide(L)'
;QAPLSRLLREFEQIQREQREANGCTERREWWERRSHLDLRMQSLIQSLDQEVLGCWRGLLLPQDPGNSPLDEQELAQLLQELQECGWDSP
;
A
#
# COMPACT_ATOMS: atom_id res chain seq x y z
N GLN A 1 17.18 12.52 -3.11
CA GLN A 1 15.78 12.97 -3.35
C GLN A 1 14.87 12.04 -2.57
N ALA A 2 13.87 12.56 -1.85
CA ALA A 2 13.02 11.74 -0.98
C ALA A 2 12.09 10.83 -1.82
N PRO A 3 12.08 9.50 -1.60
CA PRO A 3 11.33 8.53 -2.42
C PRO A 3 9.85 8.89 -2.54
N LEU A 4 9.23 9.37 -1.45
CA LEU A 4 7.83 9.79 -1.43
C LEU A 4 7.52 10.94 -2.41
N SER A 5 8.37 11.98 -2.49
CA SER A 5 8.12 13.13 -3.36
C SER A 5 8.09 12.76 -4.85
N ARG A 6 8.85 11.73 -5.24
CA ARG A 6 8.86 11.19 -6.60
C ARG A 6 7.58 10.39 -6.86
N LEU A 7 7.18 9.52 -5.93
CA LEU A 7 5.97 8.71 -6.05
C LEU A 7 4.71 9.59 -6.11
N LEU A 8 4.65 10.67 -5.33
CA LEU A 8 3.52 11.61 -5.37
C LEU A 8 3.42 12.35 -6.72
N ARG A 9 4.54 12.70 -7.35
CA ARG A 9 4.52 13.29 -8.70
C ARG A 9 4.02 12.30 -9.75
N GLU A 10 4.43 11.04 -9.67
CA GLU A 10 3.91 9.99 -10.56
C GLU A 10 2.40 9.81 -10.37
N PHE A 11 1.92 9.81 -9.12
CA PHE A 11 0.49 9.76 -8.81
C PHE A 11 -0.28 10.92 -9.44
N GLU A 12 0.21 12.16 -9.28
CA GLU A 12 -0.38 13.34 -9.89
C GLU A 12 -0.42 13.24 -11.42
N GLN A 13 0.62 12.69 -12.03
CA GLN A 13 0.70 12.46 -13.46
C GLN A 13 -0.33 11.44 -13.93
N ILE A 14 -0.44 10.29 -13.25
CA ILE A 14 -1.46 9.27 -13.54
C ILE A 14 -2.87 9.88 -13.43
N GLN A 15 -3.15 10.68 -12.41
CA GLN A 15 -4.46 11.34 -12.26
C GLN A 15 -4.77 12.35 -13.37
N ARG A 16 -3.76 13.03 -13.90
CA ARG A 16 -3.91 13.94 -15.04
C ARG A 16 -4.23 13.16 -16.31
N GLU A 17 -3.42 12.16 -16.64
CA GLU A 17 -3.60 11.33 -17.83
C GLU A 17 -4.91 10.51 -17.78
N GLN A 18 -5.37 10.10 -16.60
CA GLN A 18 -6.69 9.48 -16.44
C GLN A 18 -7.82 10.43 -16.81
N ARG A 19 -7.73 11.72 -16.44
CA ARG A 19 -8.73 12.73 -16.83
C ARG A 19 -8.77 12.93 -18.34
N GLU A 20 -7.61 12.91 -18.99
CA GLU A 20 -7.49 12.99 -20.45
C GLU A 20 -8.06 11.73 -21.13
N ALA A 21 -7.76 10.55 -20.62
CA ALA A 21 -8.27 9.28 -21.12
C ALA A 21 -9.81 9.20 -21.02
N ASN A 22 -10.41 9.76 -19.98
CA ASN A 22 -11.87 9.82 -19.83
C ASN A 22 -12.57 10.65 -20.93
N GLY A 23 -11.85 11.57 -21.58
CA GLY A 23 -12.35 12.33 -22.73
C GLY A 23 -12.19 11.62 -24.08
N CYS A 24 -11.51 10.47 -24.13
CA CYS A 24 -11.30 9.72 -25.37
C CYS A 24 -12.58 8.94 -25.75
N THR A 25 -13.05 9.15 -26.97
CA THR A 25 -14.25 8.48 -27.51
C THR A 25 -13.93 7.26 -28.37
N GLU A 26 -12.68 7.13 -28.82
CA GLU A 26 -12.24 5.97 -29.61
C GLU A 26 -12.01 4.80 -28.64
N ARG A 27 -12.71 3.69 -28.88
CA ARG A 27 -12.80 2.58 -27.94
C ARG A 27 -11.45 1.90 -27.72
N ARG A 28 -10.70 1.65 -28.79
CA ARG A 28 -9.43 0.92 -28.70
C ARG A 28 -8.38 1.75 -27.98
N GLU A 29 -8.22 3.00 -28.39
CA GLU A 29 -7.33 3.98 -27.76
C GLU A 29 -7.70 4.23 -26.29
N TRP A 30 -9.00 4.31 -25.98
CA TRP A 30 -9.46 4.43 -24.60
C TRP A 30 -9.01 3.23 -23.75
N TRP A 31 -9.22 2.00 -24.25
CA TRP A 31 -8.80 0.78 -23.55
C TRP A 31 -7.28 0.71 -23.38
N GLU A 32 -6.51 0.96 -24.45
CA GLU A 32 -5.05 0.93 -24.41
C GLU A 32 -4.50 1.94 -23.38
N ARG A 33 -5.01 3.17 -23.39
CA ARG A 33 -4.63 4.20 -22.40
C ARG A 33 -5.00 3.81 -20.98
N ARG A 34 -6.23 3.31 -20.76
CA ARG A 34 -6.73 2.90 -19.44
C ARG A 34 -5.92 1.74 -18.87
N SER A 35 -5.60 0.74 -19.69
CA SER A 35 -4.77 -0.41 -19.30
C SER A 35 -3.35 0.00 -18.93
N HIS A 36 -2.74 0.92 -19.69
CA HIS A 36 -1.41 1.43 -19.35
C HIS A 36 -1.41 2.21 -18.02
N LEU A 37 -2.45 3.03 -17.78
CA LEU A 37 -2.61 3.74 -16.50
C LEU A 37 -2.80 2.78 -15.32
N ASP A 38 -3.53 1.70 -15.50
CA ASP A 38 -3.75 0.67 -14.47
C ASP A 38 -2.44 -0.01 -14.06
N LEU A 39 -1.62 -0.43 -15.05
CA LEU A 39 -0.29 -1.01 -14.79
C LEU A 39 0.63 -0.05 -14.03
N ARG A 40 0.61 1.24 -14.39
CA ARG A 40 1.40 2.27 -13.68
C ARG A 40 0.91 2.48 -12.26
N MET A 41 -0.40 2.50 -12.04
CA MET A 41 -0.98 2.60 -10.70
C MET A 41 -0.60 1.39 -9.84
N GLN A 42 -0.65 0.18 -10.41
CA GLN A 42 -0.22 -1.05 -9.72
C GLN A 42 1.25 -0.95 -9.29
N SER A 43 2.14 -0.56 -10.20
CA SER A 43 3.56 -0.38 -9.89
C SER A 43 3.79 0.70 -8.84
N LEU A 44 3.05 1.81 -8.91
CA LEU A 44 3.13 2.89 -7.94
C LEU A 44 2.74 2.41 -6.52
N ILE A 45 1.65 1.64 -6.40
CA ILE A 45 1.20 1.08 -5.13
C ILE A 45 2.25 0.14 -4.55
N GLN A 46 2.84 -0.73 -5.38
CA GLN A 46 3.92 -1.63 -4.95
C GLN A 46 5.16 -0.86 -4.46
N SER A 47 5.56 0.21 -5.15
CA SER A 47 6.66 1.07 -4.69
C SER A 47 6.34 1.80 -3.39
N LEU A 48 5.12 2.32 -3.23
CA LEU A 48 4.69 2.98 -1.99
C LEU A 48 4.72 2.00 -0.81
N ASP A 49 4.25 0.78 -1.06
CA ASP A 49 4.27 -0.31 -0.11
C ASP A 49 5.69 -0.71 0.32
N GLN A 50 6.61 -0.91 -0.62
CA GLN A 50 7.97 -1.37 -0.33
C GLN A 50 8.92 -0.27 0.16
N GLU A 51 8.87 0.92 -0.45
CA GLU A 51 9.87 1.98 -0.26
C GLU A 51 9.46 3.03 0.77
N VAL A 52 8.16 3.18 1.06
CA VAL A 52 7.64 4.20 1.99
C VAL A 52 7.05 3.55 3.24
N LEU A 53 6.09 2.64 3.08
CA LEU A 53 5.46 1.98 4.21
C LEU A 53 6.41 0.96 4.83
N GLY A 54 6.96 0.04 4.03
CA GLY A 54 7.86 -1.01 4.51
C GLY A 54 7.28 -1.75 5.70
N CYS A 55 7.99 -1.74 6.83
CA CYS A 55 7.53 -2.35 8.08
C CYS A 55 6.29 -1.68 8.70
N TRP A 56 6.00 -0.42 8.35
CA TRP A 56 4.84 0.32 8.86
C TRP A 56 3.52 -0.05 8.17
N ARG A 57 3.53 -0.87 7.10
CA ARG A 57 2.27 -1.35 6.47
C ARG A 57 1.34 -2.01 7.49
N GLY A 58 1.89 -2.68 8.51
CA GLY A 58 1.10 -3.31 9.58
C GLY A 58 0.15 -2.33 10.30
N LEU A 59 0.48 -1.04 10.36
CA LEU A 59 -0.40 -0.03 10.96
C LEU A 59 -1.68 0.25 10.16
N LEU A 60 -1.69 -0.08 8.87
CA LEU A 60 -2.89 0.07 8.02
C LEU A 60 -3.82 -1.14 8.11
N LEU A 61 -3.37 -2.23 8.74
CA LEU A 61 -4.20 -3.41 8.94
C LEU A 61 -5.25 -3.14 10.02
N PRO A 62 -6.48 -3.65 9.87
CA PRO A 62 -7.49 -3.58 10.93
C PRO A 62 -6.93 -4.17 12.23
N GLN A 63 -7.02 -3.41 13.33
CA GLN A 63 -6.65 -3.87 14.67
C GLN A 63 -7.77 -4.72 15.29
N ASP A 64 -8.26 -5.69 14.53
CA ASP A 64 -9.20 -6.68 15.04
C ASP A 64 -8.37 -7.80 15.70
N PRO A 65 -8.55 -8.07 17.01
CA PRO A 65 -7.89 -9.19 17.68
C PRO A 65 -8.15 -10.55 16.99
N GLY A 66 -9.23 -10.68 16.21
CA GLY A 66 -9.53 -11.86 15.40
C GLY A 66 -8.83 -11.93 14.04
N ASN A 67 -8.10 -10.88 13.62
CA ASN A 67 -7.34 -10.81 12.35
C ASN A 67 -5.84 -10.66 12.58
N SER A 68 -5.33 -11.11 13.73
CA SER A 68 -3.88 -11.23 13.93
C SER A 68 -3.29 -12.12 12.83
N PRO A 69 -2.21 -11.69 12.14
CA PRO A 69 -1.50 -12.56 11.19
C PRO A 69 -0.72 -13.67 11.89
N LEU A 70 -0.55 -13.57 13.21
CA LEU A 70 -0.01 -14.61 14.07
C LEU A 70 -1.13 -15.54 14.52
N ASP A 71 -0.90 -16.84 14.42
CA ASP A 71 -1.78 -17.83 15.03
C ASP A 71 -1.87 -17.57 16.56
N GLU A 72 -2.97 -17.99 17.19
CA GLU A 72 -3.21 -17.72 18.62
C GLU A 72 -2.04 -18.14 19.52
N GLN A 73 -1.36 -19.23 19.14
CA GLN A 73 -0.19 -19.73 19.86
C GLN A 73 1.05 -18.85 19.67
N GLU A 74 1.29 -18.34 18.46
CA GLU A 74 2.41 -17.44 18.17
C GLU A 74 2.21 -16.08 18.84
N LEU A 75 0.96 -15.59 18.86
CA LEU A 75 0.60 -14.38 19.58
C LEU A 75 0.81 -14.55 21.09
N ALA A 76 0.38 -15.67 21.67
CA ALA A 76 0.57 -15.96 23.09
C ALA A 76 2.07 -16.06 23.47
N GLN A 77 2.87 -16.74 22.64
CA GLN A 77 4.32 -16.86 22.80
C GLN A 77 4.98 -15.47 22.79
N LEU A 78 4.65 -14.63 21.80
CA LEU A 78 5.19 -13.29 21.67
C LEU A 78 4.81 -12.40 22.86
N LEU A 79 3.54 -12.45 23.29
CA LEU A 79 3.06 -11.68 24.44
C LEU A 79 3.78 -12.08 25.73
N GLN A 80 4.05 -13.39 25.92
CA GLN A 80 4.82 -13.87 27.07
C GLN A 80 6.26 -13.35 27.03
N GLU A 81 6.97 -13.45 25.91
CA GLU A 81 8.34 -12.96 25.76
C GLU A 81 8.44 -11.43 26.02
N LEU A 82 7.43 -10.68 25.57
CA LEU A 82 7.33 -9.25 25.83
C LEU A 82 7.12 -8.94 27.33
N GLN A 83 6.27 -9.70 28.02
CA GLN A 83 6.09 -9.57 29.47
C GLN A 83 7.38 -9.88 30.24
N GLU A 84 8.12 -10.92 29.84
CA GLU A 84 9.41 -11.27 30.45
C GLU A 84 10.45 -10.15 30.26
N CYS A 85 10.32 -9.37 29.19
CA CYS A 85 11.14 -8.20 28.91
C CYS A 85 10.63 -6.91 29.61
N GLY A 86 9.62 -7.02 30.48
CA GLY A 86 9.07 -5.90 31.26
C GLY A 86 8.09 -5.01 30.49
N TRP A 87 7.52 -5.51 29.39
CA TRP A 87 6.46 -4.83 28.67
C TRP A 87 5.10 -5.18 29.29
N ASP A 88 4.62 -4.34 30.21
CA ASP A 88 3.40 -4.61 30.99
C ASP A 88 2.08 -4.31 30.23
N SER A 89 2.11 -3.55 29.13
CA SER A 89 1.01 -3.24 28.18
C SER A 89 1.46 -2.14 27.20
N PRO A 90 0.82 -1.94 26.02
CA PRO A 90 0.78 -0.62 25.39
C PRO A 90 -0.06 0.38 26.21
#